data_AF-A0A2S9G9S3-F1
#
_entry.id   AF-A0A2S9G9S3-F1
#
_cell.length_a   1.000
_cell.length_b   1.000
_cell.length_c   1.000
_cell.angle_alpha   90.00
_cell.angle_beta   90.00
_cell.angle_gamma   90.00
#
_symmetry.space_group_name_H-M   'P 1'
#
loop_
_entity.id
_entity.type
_entity.pdbx_description
1 polymer ?
#
loop_
_entity_poly.entity_id
_entity_poly.type
_entity_poly.pdbx_seq_one_letter_code
_entity_poly.pdbx_strand_id
1 'polypeptide(L)'
;QTGPIQSGANGRPQLSLVPEQIDSFGNDSDLSEEDQWQERALCAQTDPEAFFPEKGGSTREAKRICQGCEVKDMCLEYALANDER
;
A
#
# COMPACT_ATOMS: atom_id res chain seq x y z
N GLN A 1 -52.20 34.60 22.66
CA GLN A 1 -51.03 35.43 22.33
C GLN A 1 -49.80 34.65 22.82
N THR A 2 -49.13 33.94 21.91
CA THR A 2 -48.01 33.04 22.23
C THR A 2 -46.73 33.86 22.36
N GLY A 3 -46.04 33.75 23.49
CA GLY A 3 -44.83 34.50 23.81
C GLY A 3 -43.58 34.02 23.05
N PRO A 4 -42.49 34.80 23.05
CA PRO A 4 -41.28 34.49 22.29
C PRO A 4 -40.40 33.45 23.01
N ILE A 5 -39.76 32.63 22.18
CA ILE A 5 -38.82 31.57 22.56
C ILE A 5 -37.37 32.10 22.62
N GLN A 6 -36.74 31.89 23.78
CA GLN A 6 -35.40 31.33 24.02
C GLN A 6 -34.18 31.94 23.29
N SER A 7 -33.18 32.38 24.07
CA SER A 7 -31.77 32.14 23.72
C SER A 7 -30.90 32.22 24.98
N GLY A 8 -30.80 31.09 25.68
CA GLY A 8 -29.77 30.89 26.70
C GLY A 8 -28.42 30.74 26.01
N ALA A 9 -27.56 31.75 26.13
CA ALA A 9 -26.18 31.69 25.71
C ALA A 9 -25.37 30.85 26.71
N ASN A 10 -25.49 29.53 26.64
CA ASN A 10 -24.49 28.64 27.23
C ASN A 10 -23.26 28.66 26.32
N GLY A 11 -22.14 29.08 26.89
CA GLY A 11 -20.85 29.19 26.23
C GLY A 11 -20.51 27.92 25.48
N ARG A 12 -20.21 28.06 24.18
CA ARG A 12 -19.71 26.96 23.36
C ARG A 12 -18.38 26.51 23.99
N PRO A 13 -18.18 25.21 24.30
CA PRO A 13 -16.88 24.75 24.71
C PRO A 13 -15.90 25.07 23.56
N GLN A 14 -14.90 25.89 23.86
CA GLN A 14 -13.83 26.20 22.92
C GLN A 14 -13.11 24.89 22.62
N LEU A 15 -13.27 24.40 21.39
CA LEU A 15 -12.54 23.24 20.90
C LEU A 15 -11.08 23.67 20.76
N SER A 16 -10.25 23.28 21.72
CA SER A 16 -8.81 23.53 21.66
C SER A 16 -8.24 22.70 20.51
N LEU A 17 -7.75 23.38 19.48
CA LEU A 17 -6.98 22.75 18.42
C LEU A 17 -5.64 22.40 19.05
N VAL A 18 -5.45 21.17 19.51
CA VAL A 18 -4.19 20.71 20.11
C VAL A 18 -3.09 20.81 19.05
N PRO A 19 -2.08 21.69 19.17
CA PRO A 19 -0.98 21.71 18.22
C PRO A 19 0.28 21.33 18.97
N GLU A 20 0.57 20.03 19.09
CA GLU A 20 1.92 19.52 19.39
C GLU A 20 2.00 17.99 19.25
N GLN A 21 1.46 17.44 18.15
CA GLN A 21 1.74 16.06 17.71
C GLN A 21 2.02 16.02 16.20
N ILE A 22 2.72 17.02 15.66
CA ILE A 22 3.19 17.00 14.27
C ILE A 22 4.72 17.01 14.25
N ASP A 23 5.32 16.24 15.15
CA ASP A 23 6.76 15.91 15.13
C ASP A 23 6.97 14.41 15.38
N SER A 24 5.96 13.59 15.08
CA SER A 24 6.04 12.11 15.11
C SER A 24 5.12 11.45 14.10
N PHE A 25 4.94 12.08 12.93
CA PHE A 25 4.76 11.29 11.72
C PHE A 25 6.17 10.91 11.31
N GLY A 26 6.64 9.77 11.80
CA GLY A 26 7.87 9.16 11.33
C GLY A 26 7.85 9.22 9.81
N ASN A 27 8.93 9.74 9.26
CA ASN A 27 9.19 9.91 7.85
C ASN A 27 8.73 8.66 7.06
N ASP A 28 7.49 8.68 6.56
CA ASP A 28 6.92 7.70 5.61
C ASP A 28 7.69 7.71 4.28
N SER A 29 8.69 8.59 4.15
CA SER A 29 9.66 8.64 3.07
C SER A 29 10.82 7.65 3.23
N ASP A 30 10.81 6.79 4.25
CA ASP A 30 11.81 5.71 4.44
C ASP A 30 11.41 4.38 3.78
N LEU A 31 10.24 4.32 3.13
CA LEU A 31 10.04 3.32 2.07
C LEU A 31 10.71 3.87 0.82
N SER A 32 11.99 3.57 0.71
CA SER A 32 12.85 3.99 -0.39
C SER A 32 12.23 3.63 -1.76
N GLU A 33 12.62 4.30 -2.85
CA GLU A 33 12.21 3.88 -4.20
C GLU A 33 12.59 2.41 -4.50
N GLU A 34 13.54 1.86 -3.74
CA GLU A 34 13.89 0.44 -3.74
C GLU A 34 12.75 -0.43 -3.16
N ASP A 35 12.04 0.01 -2.12
CA ASP A 35 10.89 -0.73 -1.56
C ASP A 35 9.69 -0.81 -2.52
N GLN A 36 9.60 0.09 -3.51
CA GLN A 36 8.55 0.10 -4.55
C GLN A 36 8.86 -0.80 -5.76
N TRP A 37 9.81 -1.74 -5.64
CA TRP A 37 10.22 -2.64 -6.72
C TRP A 37 9.05 -3.43 -7.35
N GLN A 38 7.98 -3.69 -6.59
CA GLN A 38 6.80 -4.42 -7.06
C GLN A 38 6.12 -3.74 -8.24
N GLU A 39 6.09 -2.39 -8.26
CA GLU A 39 5.46 -1.61 -9.35
C GLU A 39 6.24 -1.72 -10.67
N ARG A 40 7.54 -2.02 -10.59
CA ARG A 40 8.43 -2.20 -11.74
C ARG A 40 8.50 -3.65 -12.22
N ALA A 41 7.83 -4.57 -11.54
CA ALA A 41 7.88 -5.98 -11.89
C ALA A 41 7.19 -6.25 -13.24
N LEU A 42 7.89 -6.90 -14.17
CA LEU A 42 7.34 -7.25 -15.48
C LEU A 42 6.15 -8.22 -15.38
N CYS A 43 6.08 -9.03 -14.32
CA CYS A 43 4.97 -9.98 -14.13
C CYS A 43 3.61 -9.26 -14.04
N ALA A 44 3.55 -8.09 -13.40
CA ALA A 44 2.32 -7.30 -13.26
C ALA A 44 1.80 -6.75 -14.61
N GLN A 45 2.65 -6.72 -15.64
CA GLN A 45 2.32 -6.25 -16.98
C GLN A 45 1.98 -7.40 -17.94
N THR A 46 1.99 -8.64 -17.45
CA THR A 46 1.76 -9.85 -18.25
C THR A 46 0.53 -10.61 -17.76
N ASP A 47 0.12 -11.63 -18.51
CA ASP A 47 -1.05 -12.42 -18.16
C ASP A 47 -0.82 -13.24 -16.87
N PRO A 48 -1.72 -13.13 -15.87
CA PRO A 48 -1.57 -13.85 -14.60
C PRO A 48 -1.74 -15.37 -14.74
N GLU A 49 -2.46 -15.89 -15.75
CA GLU A 49 -2.57 -17.34 -15.99
C GLU A 49 -1.22 -17.95 -16.38
N ALA A 50 -0.30 -17.17 -16.96
CA ALA A 50 1.04 -17.66 -17.27
C ALA A 50 1.82 -18.03 -15.99
N PHE A 51 1.58 -17.31 -14.89
CA PHE A 51 2.20 -17.50 -13.59
C PHE A 51 1.43 -18.49 -12.71
N PHE A 52 0.10 -18.53 -12.86
CA PHE A 52 -0.80 -19.40 -12.10
C PHE A 52 -1.67 -20.26 -13.02
N PRO A 53 -1.07 -21.21 -13.77
CA PRO A 53 -1.82 -22.04 -14.69
C PRO A 53 -2.81 -22.97 -13.97
N GLU A 54 -3.97 -23.21 -14.59
CA GLU A 54 -4.85 -24.29 -14.16
C GLU A 54 -4.16 -25.66 -14.25
N LYS A 55 -4.61 -26.64 -13.44
CA LYS A 55 -3.93 -27.92 -13.21
C LYS A 55 -3.32 -28.53 -14.47
N GLY A 56 -1.98 -28.55 -14.53
CA GLY A 56 -1.21 -29.16 -15.61
C GLY A 56 -0.73 -28.19 -16.70
N GLY A 57 -1.04 -26.90 -16.61
CA GLY A 57 -0.50 -25.89 -17.50
C GLY A 57 0.99 -25.62 -17.27
N SER A 58 1.64 -25.07 -18.29
CA SER A 58 3.09 -24.93 -18.34
C SER A 58 3.54 -23.57 -17.80
N THR A 59 4.35 -23.58 -16.75
CA THR A 59 5.02 -22.37 -16.19
C THR A 59 6.21 -21.88 -17.02
N ARG A 60 6.42 -22.45 -18.22
CA ARG A 60 7.56 -22.14 -19.08
C ARG A 60 7.56 -20.69 -19.56
N GLU A 61 6.38 -20.10 -19.75
CA GLU A 61 6.24 -18.69 -20.12
C GLU A 61 6.58 -17.77 -18.95
N ALA A 62 5.95 -17.98 -17.78
CA ALA A 62 6.27 -17.25 -16.55
C ALA A 62 7.76 -17.29 -16.22
N LYS A 63 8.41 -18.45 -16.39
CA LYS A 63 9.86 -18.57 -16.15
C LYS A 63 10.69 -17.69 -17.09
N ARG A 64 10.29 -17.53 -18.35
CA ARG A 64 10.97 -16.63 -19.29
C ARG A 64 10.79 -15.17 -18.88
N ILE A 65 9.56 -14.78 -18.53
CA ILE A 65 9.24 -13.41 -18.09
C ILE A 65 10.02 -13.07 -16.82
N CYS A 66 9.98 -13.95 -15.82
CA CYS A 66 10.71 -13.79 -14.57
C CYS A 66 12.22 -13.63 -14.79
N GLN A 67 12.82 -14.37 -15.73
CA GLN A 67 14.24 -14.25 -16.05
C GLN A 67 14.64 -12.91 -16.69
N GLY A 68 13.71 -12.22 -17.37
CA GLY A 68 13.94 -10.90 -17.94
C GLY A 68 13.55 -9.73 -17.03
N CYS A 69 13.03 -10.00 -15.84
CA CYS A 69 12.57 -8.99 -14.91
C CYS A 69 13.74 -8.34 -14.17
N GLU A 70 13.85 -7.01 -14.22
CA GLU A 70 14.94 -6.26 -13.56
C GLU A 70 14.91 -6.33 -12.03
N VAL A 71 13.73 -6.51 -11.43
CA VAL A 71 13.54 -6.60 -9.97
C VAL A 71 13.55 -8.03 -9.44
N LYS A 72 13.99 -9.01 -10.24
CA LYS A 72 13.95 -10.43 -9.89
C LYS A 72 14.68 -10.74 -8.59
N ASP A 73 15.84 -10.12 -8.36
CA ASP A 73 16.64 -10.39 -7.16
C ASP A 73 15.93 -9.90 -5.89
N MET A 74 15.32 -8.70 -5.93
CA MET A 74 14.51 -8.14 -4.83
C MET A 74 13.26 -9.00 -4.58
N CYS A 75 12.59 -9.42 -5.66
CA CYS A 75 11.43 -10.30 -5.59
C CYS A 75 11.76 -11.64 -4.93
N LEU A 76 12.91 -12.23 -5.28
CA LEU A 76 13.37 -13.49 -4.68
C LEU A 76 13.71 -13.33 -3.20
N GLU A 77 14.42 -12.25 -2.84
CA GLU A 77 14.77 -11.97 -1.45
C GLU A 77 13.53 -11.78 -0.59
N TYR A 78 12.55 -11.01 -1.07
CA TYR A 78 11.26 -10.84 -0.42
C TYR A 78 10.50 -12.17 -0.26
N ALA A 79 10.42 -12.97 -1.33
CA ALA A 79 9.74 -14.26 -1.30
C ALA A 79 10.36 -15.22 -0.28
N LEU A 80 11.70 -15.24 -0.18
CA LEU A 80 12.42 -16.06 0.80
C LEU A 80 12.25 -15.54 2.23
N ALA A 81 12.19 -14.23 2.43
CA ALA A 81 11.99 -13.63 3.75
C ALA A 81 10.55 -13.80 4.28
N ASN A 82 9.56 -13.87 3.38
CA ASN A 82 8.12 -13.92 3.72
C ASN A 82 7.46 -15.27 3.45
N ASP A 83 8.22 -16.29 3.02
CA ASP A 83 7.72 -17.61 2.63
C ASP A 83 6.59 -17.56 1.55
N GLU A 84 6.66 -16.59 0.63
CA GLU A 84 5.72 -16.48 -0.49
C GLU A 84 6.18 -17.38 -1.65
N ARG A 85 5.43 -18.46 -1.91
CA ARG A 85 5.78 -19.51 -2.88
C ARG A 85 4.72 -19.73 -3.96
#